data_AF-A0A841JPV7-F1
#
_entry.id   AF-A0A841JPV7-F1
#
_cell.length_a   1.000
_cell.length_b   1.000
_cell.length_c   1.000
_cell.angle_alpha   90.00
_cell.angle_beta   90.00
_cell.angle_gamma   90.00
#
_symmetry.space_group_name_H-M   'P 1'
#
loop_
_entity.id
_entity.type
_entity.pdbx_description
1 polymer ?
#
loop_
_entity_poly.entity_id
_entity_poly.type
_entity_poly.pdbx_seq_one_letter_code
_entity_poly.pdbx_strand_id
1 'polypeptide(L)'
;MSANPELSFKVIFFKRSFDILFSVSVMIVGFPIFLLLMLITKMTSKGPSFYKQEWIGRNHKPFTIYKFRSMYINAEKAGPQLSAEWARA
;
A
#
# COMPACT_ATOMS: atom_id res chain seq x y z
N MET A 1 1.73 27.42 3.61
CA MET A 1 2.35 26.09 3.45
C MET A 1 3.49 26.24 2.44
N SER A 2 4.67 26.62 2.90
CA SER A 2 5.76 27.14 2.08
C SER A 2 6.35 26.06 1.17
N ALA A 3 5.96 26.09 -0.10
CA ALA A 3 6.69 25.40 -1.16
C ALA A 3 8.10 26.03 -1.20
N ASN A 4 9.10 25.25 -0.80
CA ASN A 4 10.50 25.62 -0.95
C ASN A 4 10.82 25.52 -2.46
N PRO A 5 11.05 26.63 -3.18
CA PRO A 5 11.13 26.64 -4.64
C PRO A 5 12.42 26.00 -5.18
N GLU A 6 13.37 25.69 -4.29
CA GLU A 6 14.70 25.13 -4.59
C GLU A 6 14.77 23.61 -4.34
N LEU A 7 13.71 22.85 -4.69
CA LEU A 7 13.83 21.39 -4.76
C LEU A 7 14.70 21.03 -5.95
N SER A 8 16.01 21.13 -5.76
CA SER A 8 17.04 20.86 -6.74
C SER A 8 16.77 19.51 -7.42
N PHE A 9 16.90 19.47 -8.75
CA PHE A 9 16.78 18.25 -9.55
C PHE A 9 17.59 17.09 -8.93
N LYS A 10 18.74 17.40 -8.31
CA LYS A 10 19.59 16.47 -7.58
C LYS A 10 18.86 15.77 -6.42
N VAL A 11 18.05 16.50 -5.64
CA VAL A 11 17.30 15.95 -4.48
C VAL A 11 16.20 15.01 -4.96
N ILE A 12 15.43 15.42 -5.97
CA ILE A 12 14.34 14.60 -6.52
C ILE A 12 14.91 13.31 -7.14
N PHE A 13 15.98 13.43 -7.91
CA PHE A 13 16.65 12.28 -8.52
C PHE A 13 17.23 11.33 -7.47
N PHE A 14 17.97 11.86 -6.50
CA PHE A 14 18.54 11.04 -5.42
C PHE A 14 17.47 10.34 -4.58
N LYS A 15 16.42 11.06 -4.19
CA LYS A 15 15.29 10.47 -3.45
C LYS A 15 14.64 9.34 -4.23
N ARG A 16 14.44 9.52 -5.54
CA ARG A 16 13.83 8.48 -6.38
C ARG A 16 14.72 7.25 -6.50
N SER A 17 16.02 7.43 -6.73
CA SER A 17 16.98 6.33 -6.78
C SER A 17 17.05 5.58 -5.45
N PHE A 18 17.12 6.31 -4.34
CA PHE A 18 17.10 5.74 -3.00
C PHE A 18 15.82 4.92 -2.75
N ASP A 19 14.65 5.48 -3.06
CA ASP A 19 13.37 4.79 -2.87
C ASP A 19 13.31 3.46 -3.61
N ILE A 20 13.81 3.42 -4.85
CA ILE A 20 13.82 2.19 -5.67
C ILE A 20 14.81 1.18 -5.08
N LEU A 21 16.05 1.59 -4.83
CA LEU A 21 17.11 0.69 -4.34
C LEU A 21 16.77 0.13 -2.95
N PHE A 22 16.29 0.99 -2.07
CA PHE A 22 15.87 0.58 -0.72
C PHE A 22 14.68 -0.37 -0.77
N SER A 23 13.65 -0.06 -1.58
CA SER A 23 12.48 -0.94 -1.72
C SER A 23 12.85 -2.32 -2.28
N VAL A 24 13.72 -2.37 -3.29
CA VAL A 24 14.19 -3.65 -3.86
C VAL A 24 14.99 -4.44 -2.82
N SER A 25 15.86 -3.77 -2.06
CA SER A 25 16.64 -4.42 -0.99
C SER A 25 15.74 -5.02 0.08
N VAL A 26 14.73 -4.27 0.54
CA VAL A 26 13.72 -4.77 1.49
C VAL A 26 12.91 -5.91 0.88
N MET A 27 12.58 -5.87 -0.41
CA MET A 27 11.89 -6.97 -1.08
C MET A 27 12.68 -8.27 -1.09
N ILE A 28 13.98 -8.20 -1.36
CA ILE A 28 14.86 -9.37 -1.39
C ILE A 28 15.05 -9.94 0.01
N VAL A 29 15.39 -9.09 0.99
CA VAL A 29 15.62 -9.52 2.37
C VAL A 29 14.33 -10.00 3.04
N GLY A 30 13.20 -9.35 2.75
CA GLY A 30 11.88 -9.72 3.27
C GLY A 30 11.22 -10.88 2.55
N PHE A 31 11.76 -11.35 1.42
CA PHE A 31 11.19 -12.43 0.61
C PHE A 31 10.77 -13.68 1.41
N PRO A 32 11.60 -14.27 2.30
CA PRO A 32 11.19 -15.44 3.08
C PRO A 32 9.98 -15.16 3.99
N ILE A 33 9.89 -13.96 4.57
CA ILE A 33 8.75 -13.55 5.41
C ILE A 33 7.50 -13.39 4.54
N PHE A 34 7.63 -12.78 3.36
CA PHE A 34 6.52 -12.61 2.43
C PHE A 34 5.94 -13.93 1.93
N LEU A 35 6.80 -14.93 1.69
CA LEU A 35 6.35 -16.29 1.35
C LEU A 35 5.58 -16.94 2.51
N LEU A 36 6.09 -16.81 3.74
CA LEU A 36 5.41 -17.33 4.93
C LEU A 36 4.02 -16.69 5.10
N LEU A 37 3.93 -15.36 5.00
CA LEU A 37 2.65 -14.65 5.05
C LEU A 37 1.70 -15.11 3.94
N MET A 38 2.21 -15.28 2.72
CA MET A 38 1.41 -15.76 1.59
C MET A 38 0.81 -17.14 1.86
N LEU A 39 1.57 -18.04 2.47
CA LEU A 39 1.13 -19.38 2.87
C LEU A 39 0.08 -19.32 3.98
N ILE A 40 0.34 -18.56 5.05
CA ILE A 40 -0.61 -18.38 6.18
C ILE A 40 -1.95 -17.85 5.68
N THR A 41 -1.94 -16.81 4.84
CA THR A 41 -3.17 -16.23 4.28
C THR A 41 -3.94 -17.23 3.42
N LYS A 42 -3.24 -18.10 2.68
CA LYS A 42 -3.87 -19.12 1.82
C LYS A 42 -4.45 -20.29 2.62
N MET A 43 -3.83 -20.63 3.75
CA MET A 43 -4.31 -21.69 4.65
C MET A 43 -5.52 -21.23 5.49
N THR A 44 -5.51 -19.97 5.93
CA THR A 44 -6.56 -19.43 6.82
C THR A 44 -7.83 -19.01 6.08
N SER A 45 -7.74 -18.64 4.79
CA SER A 45 -8.89 -18.15 4.03
C SER A 45 -8.75 -18.44 2.54
N LYS A 46 -9.82 -18.95 1.91
CA LYS A 46 -9.89 -19.19 0.46
C LYS A 46 -9.76 -17.87 -0.30
N GLY A 47 -8.91 -17.80 -1.32
CA GLY A 47 -8.76 -16.64 -2.21
C GLY A 47 -7.34 -16.07 -2.36
N PRO A 48 -7.17 -14.97 -3.11
CA PRO A 48 -5.86 -14.40 -3.45
C PRO A 48 -5.16 -13.74 -2.25
N SER A 49 -3.91 -14.10 -1.96
CA SER A 49 -3.19 -13.64 -0.75
C SER A 49 -2.99 -12.12 -0.67
N PHE A 50 -3.08 -11.41 -1.79
CA PHE A 50 -3.02 -9.95 -1.84
C PHE A 50 -4.40 -9.34 -2.04
N TYR A 51 -4.66 -8.27 -1.31
CA TYR A 51 -5.79 -7.37 -1.51
C TYR A 51 -5.32 -6.08 -2.18
N LYS A 52 -6.12 -5.56 -3.10
CA LYS A 52 -5.84 -4.37 -3.90
C LYS A 52 -6.72 -3.22 -3.42
N GLN A 53 -6.12 -2.07 -3.10
CA GLN A 53 -6.85 -0.87 -2.67
C GLN A 53 -6.45 0.32 -3.55
N GLU A 54 -7.41 1.05 -4.10
CA GLU A 54 -7.13 2.28 -4.86
C GLU A 54 -6.96 3.48 -3.93
N TRP A 55 -5.90 4.26 -4.15
CA TRP A 55 -5.57 5.48 -3.41
C TRP A 55 -5.30 6.62 -4.38
N ILE A 56 -5.55 7.85 -3.94
CA ILE A 56 -5.19 9.05 -4.70
C ILE A 56 -3.71 9.37 -4.45
N GLY A 57 -2.91 9.31 -5.51
CA GLY A 57 -1.46 9.48 -5.45
C GLY A 57 -1.00 10.87 -5.84
N ARG A 58 0.28 10.97 -6.21
CA ARG A 58 0.90 12.22 -6.63
C ARG A 58 0.16 12.83 -7.82
N ASN A 59 -0.08 14.14 -7.75
CA ASN A 59 -0.82 14.91 -8.76
C ASN A 59 -2.23 14.37 -9.02
N HIS A 60 -2.92 13.88 -7.97
CA HIS A 60 -4.28 13.33 -8.05
C HIS A 60 -4.42 12.12 -8.99
N LYS A 61 -3.31 11.45 -9.34
CA LYS A 61 -3.36 10.25 -10.16
C LYS A 61 -3.68 9.04 -9.27
N PRO A 62 -4.74 8.27 -9.55
CA PRO A 62 -5.05 7.08 -8.78
C PRO A 62 -3.91 6.05 -8.91
N PHE A 63 -3.62 5.34 -7.82
CA PHE A 63 -2.68 4.22 -7.81
C PHE A 63 -3.20 3.10 -6.91
N THR A 64 -2.89 1.86 -7.29
CA THR A 64 -3.31 0.68 -6.54
C THR A 64 -2.23 0.25 -5.56
N ILE A 65 -2.58 0.16 -4.28
CA ILE A 65 -1.76 -0.42 -3.22
C ILE A 65 -2.05 -1.92 -3.13
N TYR A 66 -0.97 -2.70 -3.07
CA TYR A 66 -1.02 -4.14 -2.81
C TYR A 66 -0.62 -4.40 -1.37
N LYS A 67 -1.48 -5.09 -0.61
CA LYS A 67 -1.20 -5.51 0.78
C LYS A 67 -1.60 -6.97 0.99
N PHE A 68 -0.96 -7.64 1.96
CA PHE A 68 -1.41 -8.96 2.37
C PHE A 68 -2.84 -8.89 2.89
N ARG A 69 -3.66 -9.86 2.48
CA ARG A 69 -5.06 -9.92 2.86
C ARG A 69 -5.17 -10.37 4.32
N SER A 70 -5.71 -9.50 5.17
CA SER A 70 -6.07 -9.82 6.56
C SER A 70 -7.58 -10.00 6.77
N MET A 71 -8.40 -9.41 5.90
CA MET A 71 -9.87 -9.51 5.97
C MET A 71 -10.42 -10.62 5.06
N TYR A 72 -11.64 -11.10 5.36
CA TYR A 72 -12.36 -12.02 4.48
C TYR A 72 -12.76 -11.32 3.17
N ILE A 73 -13.01 -12.13 2.13
CA ILE A 73 -13.44 -11.61 0.83
C ILE A 73 -14.78 -10.89 0.98
N ASN A 74 -14.93 -9.71 0.39
CA ASN A 74 -16.12 -8.86 0.44
C ASN A 74 -16.42 -8.21 1.80
N ALA A 75 -15.42 -8.07 2.69
CA ALA A 75 -15.58 -7.34 3.95
C ALA A 75 -16.12 -5.91 3.76
N GLU A 76 -15.80 -5.26 2.64
CA GLU A 76 -16.23 -3.89 2.33
C GLU A 76 -17.56 -3.81 1.57
N LYS A 77 -18.26 -4.93 1.34
CA LYS A 77 -19.54 -4.92 0.59
C LYS A 77 -20.62 -4.08 1.26
N ALA A 78 -20.58 -3.96 2.58
CA ALA A 78 -21.50 -3.13 3.35
C ALA A 78 -21.07 -1.65 3.44
N GLY A 79 -20.02 -1.26 2.72
CA GLY A 79 -19.44 0.08 2.78
C GLY A 79 -18.64 0.33 4.08
N PRO A 80 -18.11 1.56 4.24
CA PRO A 80 -17.33 1.95 5.41
C PRO A 80 -18.19 1.97 6.67
N GLN A 81 -18.08 0.95 7.52
CA GLN A 81 -18.90 0.87 8.74
C GLN A 81 -18.49 1.92 9.78
N LEU A 82 -17.18 2.18 9.90
CA LEU A 82 -16.63 3.09 10.91
C LEU A 82 -16.79 4.58 10.56
N SER A 83 -16.67 4.96 9.29
CA SER A 83 -16.83 6.37 8.90
C SER A 83 -18.29 6.76 8.66
N ALA A 84 -19.19 5.78 8.56
CA ALA A 84 -20.62 6.06 8.44
C ALA A 84 -21.21 6.69 9.72
N GLU A 85 -20.63 6.45 10.88
CA GLU A 85 -21.05 7.11 12.14
C GLU A 85 -20.69 8.60 12.15
N TRP A 86 -19.48 8.96 11.68
CA TRP A 86 -19.04 10.36 11.56
C TRP A 86 -19.86 11.18 10.56
N ALA A 87 -20.46 10.54 9.56
CA ALA A 87 -21.31 11.21 8.58
C ALA A 87 -22.76 11.43 9.08
N ARG A 88 -23.13 10.79 10.20
CA ARG A 88 -24.47 10.90 10.81
C ARG A 88 -24.50 11.80 12.05
N ALA A 89 -23.34 12.22 12.55
CA ALA A 89 -23.17 13.18 13.65
C ALA A 89 -22.93 14.58 13.08
#